data_AF-A0A3B8NKA8-F1
#
_entry.id   AF-A0A3B8NKA8-F1
#
_cell.length_a   1.000
_cell.length_b   1.000
_cell.length_c   1.000
_cell.angle_alpha   90.00
_cell.angle_beta   90.00
_cell.angle_gamma   90.00
#
_symmetry.space_group_name_H-M   'P 1'
#
loop_
_entity.id
_entity.type
_entity.pdbx_description
1 polymer ?
#
loop_
_entity_poly.entity_id
_entity_poly.type
_entity_poly.pdbx_seq_one_letter_code
_entity_poly.pdbx_strand_id
1 'polypeptide(L)' 'MTGNQDTTSTLFLLGAQRLIRELLEQEATDFLGREHCERCQETNRQTGLRNAYKQRFVKTTEGKIPVHLP' A
#
# COMPACT_ATOMS: atom_id res chain seq x y z
N MET A 1 24.61 22.00 10.78
CA MET A 1 24.52 21.72 9.34
C MET A 1 24.11 20.26 9.16
N THR A 2 22.81 19.97 9.03
CA THR A 2 22.30 18.57 8.97
C THR A 2 21.11 18.39 8.00
N GLY A 3 20.82 19.35 7.11
CA GLY A 3 19.62 19.28 6.26
C GLY A 3 19.60 18.19 5.17
N ASN A 4 20.77 17.64 4.80
CA ASN A 4 20.89 16.70 3.66
C ASN A 4 20.69 15.22 4.05
N GLN A 5 21.01 14.86 5.30
CA GLN A 5 20.82 13.50 5.80
C GLN A 5 19.34 13.23 6.10
N ASP A 6 18.63 14.24 6.62
CA ASP A 6 17.20 14.15 6.92
C ASP A 6 16.33 14.00 5.66
N THR A 7 16.68 14.69 4.57
CA THR A 7 15.97 14.59 3.29
C THR A 7 16.15 13.22 2.64
N THR A 8 17.36 12.68 2.66
CA THR A 8 17.66 11.35 2.14
C THR A 8 16.86 10.29 2.91
N SER A 9 16.89 10.32 4.25
CA SER A 9 16.13 9.39 5.09
C SER A 9 14.61 9.49 4.85
N THR A 10 14.09 10.72 4.73
CA THR A 10 12.67 10.95 4.43
C THR A 10 12.28 10.37 3.06
N LEU A 11 13.14 10.53 2.05
CA LEU A 11 12.91 9.97 0.73
C LEU A 11 12.85 8.44 0.77
N PHE A 12 13.78 7.79 1.47
CA PHE A 12 13.76 6.34 1.64
C PHE A 12 12.50 5.87 2.36
N LEU A 13 12.08 6.57 3.41
CA LEU A 13 10.86 6.22 4.15
C LEU A 13 9.62 6.34 3.25
N LEU A 14 9.47 7.44 2.51
CA LEU A 14 8.35 7.65 1.59
C LEU A 14 8.37 6.65 0.42
N GLY A 15 9.54 6.34 -0.12
CA GLY A 15 9.73 5.32 -1.15
C GLY A 15 9.30 3.94 -0.66
N ALA A 16 9.75 3.54 0.53
CA ALA A 16 9.34 2.27 1.15
C ALA A 16 7.82 2.22 1.38
N GLN A 17 7.22 3.30 1.91
CA GLN A 17 5.77 3.39 2.10
C GLN A 17 5.00 3.25 0.79
N ARG A 18 5.52 3.85 -0.29
CA ARG A 18 4.91 3.79 -1.62
C ARG A 18 4.97 2.37 -2.18
N LEU A 19 6.15 1.75 -2.17
CA LEU A 19 6.34 0.40 -2.68
C LEU A 19 5.49 -0.63 -1.93
N ILE A 20 5.47 -0.58 -0.60
CA ILE A 20 4.64 -1.50 0.21
C ILE A 20 3.16 -1.32 -0.14
N ARG A 21 2.69 -0.08 -0.32
CA ARG A 21 1.30 0.17 -0.71
C ARG A 21 0.99 -0.41 -2.08
N GLU A 22 1.87 -0.23 -3.07
CA GLU A 22 1.67 -0.76 -4.42
C GLU A 22 1.59 -2.29 -4.44
N LEU A 23 2.45 -2.97 -3.66
CA LEU A 23 2.40 -4.43 -3.52
C LEU A 23 1.07 -4.89 -2.88
N LEU A 24 0.61 -4.21 -1.83
CA LEU A 24 -0.67 -4.54 -1.20
C LEU A 24 -1.88 -4.29 -2.11
N GLU A 25 -1.82 -3.26 -2.97
CA GLU A 25 -2.86 -3.01 -3.97
C GLU A 25 -2.90 -4.11 -5.03
N GLN A 26 -1.74 -4.61 -5.45
CA GLN A 26 -1.66 -5.76 -6.36
C GLN A 26 -2.24 -7.01 -5.71
N GLU A 27 -1.87 -7.33 -4.47
CA GLU A 27 -2.47 -8.44 -3.72
C GLU A 27 -4.00 -8.30 -3.60
N ALA A 28 -4.49 -7.08 -3.34
CA ALA A 28 -5.92 -6.81 -3.27
C ALA A 28 -6.60 -6.92 -4.65
N THR A 29 -5.90 -6.60 -5.74
CA THR A 29 -6.41 -6.78 -7.11
C THR A 29 -6.51 -8.25 -7.42
N ASP A 30 -5.46 -9.02 -7.14
CA ASP A 30 -5.42 -10.47 -7.35
C ASP A 30 -6.50 -11.18 -6.53
N PHE A 31 -6.70 -10.76 -5.27
CA PHE A 31 -7.71 -11.32 -4.39
C PHE A 31 -9.14 -11.01 -4.81
N LEU A 32 -9.39 -9.83 -5.39
CA LEU A 32 -10.72 -9.39 -5.84
C LEU A 32 -11.00 -9.63 -7.33
N GLY A 33 -9.97 -10.06 -8.07
CA GLY A 33 -10.02 -10.32 -9.50
C GLY A 33 -10.25 -9.09 -10.37
N ARG A 34 -10.12 -7.87 -9.83
CA ARG A 34 -10.46 -6.62 -10.53
C ARG A 34 -9.63 -5.45 -10.03
N GLU A 35 -9.40 -4.48 -10.90
CA GLU A 35 -8.68 -3.25 -10.60
C GLU A 35 -9.49 -2.26 -9.76
N HIS A 36 -8.81 -1.23 -9.26
CA HIS A 36 -9.46 -0.15 -8.52
C HIS A 36 -10.51 0.56 -9.38
N CYS A 37 -11.74 0.70 -8.86
CA CYS A 37 -12.90 1.25 -9.56
C CYS A 37 -13.29 0.51 -10.85
N GLU A 38 -12.78 -0.69 -11.09
CA GLU A 38 -13.24 -1.51 -12.21
C GLU A 38 -14.64 -2.06 -11.94
N ARG A 39 -15.51 -1.98 -12.95
CA ARG A 39 -16.86 -2.53 -12.84
C ARG A 39 -16.77 -4.05 -12.74
N CYS A 40 -17.46 -4.62 -11.75
CA CYS A 40 -17.59 -6.07 -11.64
C CYS A 40 -18.34 -6.62 -12.86
N GLN A 41 -17.71 -7.49 -13.65
CA GLN A 41 -18.41 -8.28 -14.65
C GLN A 41 -19.08 -9.48 -13.97
N GLU A 42 -20.26 -9.89 -14.42
CA GLU A 42 -21.05 -10.98 -13.84
C GLU A 42 -20.23 -12.29 -13.69
N THR A 43 -19.28 -12.51 -14.61
CA THR A 43 -18.38 -13.66 -14.66
C THR A 43 -17.31 -13.67 -13.57
N ASN A 44 -17.02 -12.52 -12.96
CA ASN A 44 -15.95 -12.33 -11.97
C ASN A 44 -16.51 -11.85 -10.62
N ARG A 45 -17.70 -12.37 -10.25
CA ARG A 45 -18.43 -11.98 -9.05
C ARG A 45 -17.81 -12.60 -7.79
N GLN A 46 -16.54 -12.29 -7.52
CA GLN A 46 -15.92 -12.58 -6.24
C GLN A 46 -16.59 -11.74 -5.13
N THR A 47 -16.77 -12.34 -3.96
CA THR A 47 -17.43 -11.70 -2.83
C THR A 47 -16.45 -10.78 -2.10
N GLY A 48 -16.61 -9.46 -2.25
CA GLY A 48 -15.79 -8.48 -1.53
C GLY A 48 -15.86 -7.07 -2.11
N LEU A 49 -15.73 -6.06 -1.25
CA LEU A 49 -15.61 -4.65 -1.63
C LEU A 49 -14.30 -4.09 -1.05
N ARG A 50 -13.56 -3.30 -1.83
CA ARG A 50 -12.47 -2.48 -1.28
C ARG A 50 -13.08 -1.42 -0.38
N ASN A 51 -12.72 -1.43 0.90
CA ASN A 51 -13.37 -0.62 1.93
C ASN A 51 -12.38 0.37 2.55
N ALA A 52 -12.07 1.43 1.81
CA ALA A 52 -11.20 2.54 2.20
C ALA A 52 -9.83 2.09 2.74
N TYR A 53 -8.96 3.06 3.04
CA TYR A 53 -7.66 2.75 3.60
C TYR A 53 -7.69 2.64 5.12
N LYS A 54 -6.94 1.68 5.66
CA LYS A 54 -6.66 1.59 7.11
C LYS A 54 -5.18 1.81 7.39
N GLN A 55 -4.88 2.69 8.35
CA GLN A 55 -3.51 2.90 8.79
C GLN A 55 -3.01 1.71 9.64
N ARG A 56 -1.82 1.20 9.31
CA ARG A 56 -1.13 0.10 9.97
C ARG A 56 0.38 0.36 10.01
N PHE A 57 1.12 -0.55 10.65
CA PHE A 57 2.58 -0.48 10.75
C PHE A 57 3.22 -1.79 10.31
N VAL A 58 4.23 -1.70 9.46
CA VAL A 58 5.12 -2.81 9.12
C VAL A 58 6.36 -2.71 9.99
N LYS A 59 6.69 -3.80 10.69
CA LYS A 59 7.91 -3.88 11.50
C LYS A 59 9.06 -4.30 10.59
N THR A 60 10.09 -3.46 10.51
CA THR A 60 11.30 -3.69 9.72
C THR A 60 12.53 -3.54 10.62
N THR A 61 13.71 -3.90 10.11
CA THR A 61 14.98 -3.72 10.82
C THR A 61 15.27 -2.25 11.14
N GLU A 62 14.89 -1.34 10.23
CA GLU A 62 15.02 0.12 10.39
C GLU A 62 13.92 0.72 11.30
N GLY A 63 13.01 -0.11 11.83
CA GLY A 63 11.93 0.29 12.71
C GLY A 63 10.54 0.11 12.08
N LYS A 64 9.57 0.89 12.57
CA LYS A 64 8.16 0.77 12.17
C LYS A 64 7.85 1.73 11.02
N ILE A 65 7.43 1.19 9.89
CA ILE A 65 7.00 1.97 8.73
C ILE A 65 5.46 2.05 8.75
N PRO A 66 4.86 3.25 8.85
CA PRO A 66 3.42 3.41 8.74
C PRO A 66 2.96 3.21 7.30
N VAL A 67 1.92 2.42 7.08
CA VAL A 67 1.37 2.11 5.75
C VAL A 67 -0.15 2.20 5.76
N HIS A 68 -0.72 2.43 4.57
CA HIS A 68 -2.16 2.45 4.35
C HIS A 68 -2.56 1.17 3.62
N LEU A 69 -3.32 0.29 4.28
CA LEU A 69 -3.85 -0.94 3.70
C LEU A 69 -5.13 -0.66 2.91
N PRO A 70 -5.26 -1.15 1.67
CA PRO A 70 -6.49 -1.06 0.86
C PRO A 70 -7.60 -2.03 1.30
#